data_AF-A0A4U3A479-F1
#
_entry.id   AF-A0A4U3A479-F1
#
_cell.length_a   1.000
_cell.length_b   1.000
_cell.length_c   1.000
_cell.angle_alpha   90.00
_cell.angle_beta   90.00
_cell.angle_gamma   90.00
#
_symmetry.space_group_name_H-M   'P 1'
#
loop_
_entity.id
_entity.type
_entity.pdbx_description
1 polymer ?
#
loop_
_entity_poly.entity_id
_entity_poly.type
_entity_poly.pdbx_seq_one_letter_code
_entity_poly.pdbx_strand_id
1 'polypeptide(L)'
;KDFITKNKEFTKDTSLAVFLESFLGKELVERQIAPVLSGVYSGKLNELTMASTLPYLLDYKNKYGSIIKGFEENKKQFQSAGNKKFVSFKGGLSTIIDRLEEMLTETV
;
A
#
# COMPACT_ATOMS: atom_id res chain seq x y z
N LYS A 1 6.89 -1.25 -19.90
CA LYS A 1 8.13 -0.61 -19.38
C LYS A 1 8.69 -1.38 -18.18
N ASP A 2 7.84 -1.77 -17.23
CA ASP A 2 8.27 -2.48 -16.01
C ASP A 2 9.20 -3.69 -16.23
N PHE A 3 8.92 -4.58 -17.19
CA PHE A 3 9.74 -5.79 -17.39
C PHE A 3 11.18 -5.56 -17.86
N ILE A 4 11.50 -4.38 -18.37
CA ILE A 4 12.77 -4.10 -19.05
C ILE A 4 13.55 -2.94 -18.41
N THR A 5 12.86 -1.94 -17.87
CA THR A 5 13.51 -0.75 -17.31
C THR A 5 14.01 -1.07 -15.90
N LYS A 6 15.32 -1.07 -15.67
CA LYS A 6 15.89 -1.20 -14.31
C LYS A 6 15.72 0.10 -13.53
N ASN A 7 15.53 -0.01 -12.22
CA ASN A 7 15.65 1.15 -11.34
C ASN A 7 17.13 1.57 -11.22
N LYS A 8 17.39 2.87 -11.24
CA LYS A 8 18.73 3.46 -11.08
C LYS A 8 18.78 4.54 -10.00
N GLU A 9 17.68 5.25 -9.78
CA GLU A 9 17.67 6.50 -9.00
C GLU A 9 16.56 6.56 -7.95
N PHE A 10 15.52 5.72 -8.05
CA PHE A 10 14.41 5.78 -7.11
C PHE A 10 14.77 5.10 -5.79
N THR A 11 14.40 5.78 -4.70
CA THR A 11 14.59 5.36 -3.31
C THR A 11 13.24 5.31 -2.59
N LYS A 12 13.19 4.80 -1.35
CA LYS A 12 11.93 4.69 -0.60
C LYS A 12 11.26 6.04 -0.31
N ASP A 13 12.03 7.13 -0.33
CA ASP A 13 11.56 8.51 -0.14
C ASP A 13 11.04 9.14 -1.44
N THR A 14 11.21 8.48 -2.58
CA THR A 14 10.62 8.94 -3.85
C THR A 14 9.10 8.87 -3.77
N SER A 15 8.46 9.88 -4.38
CA SER A 15 7.01 9.89 -4.60
C SER A 15 6.53 8.61 -5.26
N LEU A 16 5.47 8.02 -4.70
CA LEU A 16 4.87 6.78 -5.20
C LEU A 16 4.33 6.97 -6.62
N ALA A 17 3.74 8.13 -6.92
CA ALA A 17 3.26 8.47 -8.26
C ALA A 17 4.39 8.39 -9.29
N VAL A 18 5.47 9.15 -9.04
CA VAL A 18 6.63 9.25 -9.95
C VAL A 18 7.24 7.87 -10.21
N PHE A 19 7.41 7.08 -9.15
CA PHE A 19 7.94 5.73 -9.26
C PHE A 19 7.04 4.84 -10.14
N LEU A 20 5.74 4.78 -9.85
CA LEU A 20 4.81 3.92 -10.58
C LEU A 20 4.66 4.37 -12.04
N GLU A 21 4.57 5.67 -12.32
CA GLU A 21 4.42 6.19 -13.69
C GLU A 21 5.65 5.85 -14.55
N SER A 22 6.84 5.86 -13.95
CA SER A 22 8.10 5.53 -14.63
C SER A 22 8.13 4.08 -15.14
N PHE A 23 7.47 3.14 -14.45
CA PHE A 23 7.48 1.72 -14.81
C PHE A 23 6.18 1.20 -15.42
N LEU A 24 5.04 1.73 -15.01
CA LEU A 24 3.70 1.27 -15.38
C LEU A 24 2.98 2.23 -16.33
N GLY A 25 3.45 3.47 -16.45
CA GLY A 25 2.88 4.49 -17.32
C GLY A 25 1.79 5.31 -16.66
N LYS A 26 1.69 6.58 -17.08
CA LYS A 26 0.81 7.60 -16.52
C LYS A 26 -0.66 7.19 -16.49
N GLU A 27 -1.18 6.69 -17.61
CA GLU A 27 -2.61 6.36 -17.73
C GLU A 27 -3.06 5.28 -16.72
N LEU A 28 -2.29 4.20 -16.57
CA LEU A 28 -2.61 3.14 -15.62
C LEU A 28 -2.55 3.66 -14.17
N VAL A 29 -1.57 4.50 -13.86
CA VAL A 29 -1.44 5.10 -12.54
C VAL A 29 -2.61 6.02 -12.24
N GLU A 30 -2.92 6.96 -13.13
CA GLU A 30 -3.98 7.95 -12.92
C GLU A 30 -5.38 7.32 -12.89
N ARG A 31 -5.66 6.38 -13.80
CA ARG A 31 -7.03 5.87 -13.97
C ARG A 31 -7.38 4.67 -13.09
N GLN A 32 -6.39 3.86 -12.70
CA GLN A 32 -6.64 2.63 -11.95
C GLN A 32 -5.99 2.63 -10.58
N ILE A 33 -4.70 2.97 -10.49
CA ILE A 33 -3.97 2.82 -9.22
C ILE A 33 -4.33 3.95 -8.25
N ALA A 34 -4.36 5.21 -8.73
CA ALA A 34 -4.62 6.37 -7.91
C ALA A 34 -6.00 6.35 -7.24
N PRO A 35 -7.12 6.00 -7.92
CA PRO A 35 -8.43 5.93 -7.29
C PRO A 35 -8.55 4.87 -6.19
N VAL A 36 -7.85 3.73 -6.34
CA VAL A 36 -7.86 2.67 -5.32
C VAL A 36 -7.10 3.10 -4.07
N LEU A 37 -5.93 3.71 -4.26
CA LEU A 37 -5.07 4.12 -3.15
C LEU A 37 -5.58 5.37 -2.44
N SER A 38 -6.22 6.32 -3.14
CA SER A 38 -6.83 7.48 -2.51
C SER A 38 -7.97 7.10 -1.57
N GLY A 39 -8.70 6.01 -1.87
CA GLY A 39 -9.73 5.46 -0.97
C GLY A 39 -9.17 4.87 0.33
N VAL A 40 -7.89 4.47 0.36
CA VAL A 40 -7.25 3.86 1.54
C VAL A 40 -6.46 4.89 2.35
N TYR A 41 -5.69 5.75 1.67
CA TYR A 41 -4.75 6.68 2.30
C TYR A 41 -5.27 8.13 2.38
N SER A 42 -6.46 8.42 1.83
CA SER A 42 -7.11 9.74 1.85
C SER A 42 -6.23 10.91 1.37
N GLY A 43 -5.17 10.64 0.61
CA GLY A 43 -4.19 11.61 0.14
C GLY A 43 -3.92 11.49 -1.36
N LYS A 44 -3.30 12.51 -1.95
CA LYS A 44 -2.88 12.47 -3.36
C LYS A 44 -1.62 11.62 -3.51
N LEU A 45 -1.56 10.81 -4.56
CA LEU A 45 -0.45 9.88 -4.79
C LEU A 45 0.93 10.54 -4.90
N ASN A 46 0.96 11.80 -5.35
CA ASN A 46 2.19 12.57 -5.45
C ASN A 46 2.76 12.97 -4.08
N GLU A 47 1.93 13.03 -3.05
CA GLU A 47 2.30 13.38 -1.67
C GLU A 47 2.70 12.14 -0.84
N LEU A 48 2.50 10.93 -1.37
CA LEU A 48 2.85 9.68 -0.70
C LEU A 48 4.23 9.20 -1.14
N THR A 49 5.01 8.64 -0.21
CA THR A 49 6.27 7.95 -0.51
C THR A 49 6.09 6.44 -0.48
N MET A 50 7.02 5.69 -1.10
CA MET A 50 7.01 4.22 -0.97
C MET A 50 7.23 3.79 0.48
N ALA A 51 8.04 4.52 1.25
CA ALA A 51 8.29 4.23 2.67
C ALA A 51 7.01 4.22 3.51
N SER A 52 6.11 5.20 3.29
CA SER A 52 4.89 5.37 4.07
C SER A 52 3.68 4.57 3.58
N THR A 53 3.83 3.82 2.47
CA THR A 53 2.70 3.12 1.83
C THR A 53 3.03 1.66 1.52
N LEU A 54 3.72 1.41 0.42
CA LEU A 54 3.98 0.07 -0.12
C LEU A 54 5.51 -0.10 -0.30
N PRO A 55 6.27 -0.21 0.80
CA PRO A 55 7.74 -0.18 0.75
C PRO A 55 8.35 -1.35 -0.04
N TYR A 56 7.61 -2.44 -0.15
CA TYR A 56 7.99 -3.64 -0.91
C TYR A 56 8.02 -3.42 -2.42
N LEU A 57 7.39 -2.38 -2.98
CA LEU A 57 7.41 -2.13 -4.43
C LEU A 57 8.82 -1.84 -4.95
N LEU A 58 9.59 -1.05 -4.20
CA LEU A 58 10.99 -0.78 -4.54
C LEU A 58 11.83 -2.05 -4.44
N ASP A 59 11.60 -2.83 -3.37
CA ASP A 59 12.32 -4.08 -3.13
C ASP A 59 12.03 -5.09 -4.25
N TYR A 60 10.77 -5.17 -4.69
CA TYR A 60 10.37 -5.99 -5.83
C TYR A 60 11.02 -5.55 -7.12
N LYS A 61 11.02 -4.24 -7.37
CA LYS A 61 11.63 -3.70 -8.57
C LYS A 61 13.13 -3.99 -8.63
N ASN A 62 13.84 -3.80 -7.52
CA ASN A 62 15.28 -4.00 -7.45
C ASN A 62 15.65 -5.50 -7.50
N LYS A 63 14.90 -6.36 -6.81
CA LYS A 63 15.19 -7.79 -6.71
C LYS A 63 14.79 -8.58 -7.96
N TYR A 64 13.61 -8.33 -8.50
CA TYR A 64 13.05 -9.12 -9.61
C TYR A 64 13.15 -8.40 -10.97
N GLY A 65 13.67 -7.17 -10.98
CA GLY A 65 13.73 -6.32 -12.17
C GLY A 65 12.36 -5.78 -12.62
N SER A 66 11.27 -6.19 -11.97
CA SER A 66 9.89 -5.89 -12.34
C SER A 66 9.00 -5.91 -11.11
N ILE A 67 8.15 -4.89 -10.98
CA ILE A 67 7.10 -4.81 -9.96
C ILE A 67 6.13 -5.98 -10.13
N ILE A 68 5.72 -6.24 -11.38
CA ILE A 68 4.75 -7.30 -11.71
C ILE A 68 5.30 -8.68 -11.34
N LYS A 69 6.55 -8.98 -11.72
CA LYS A 69 7.20 -10.24 -11.32
C LYS A 69 7.35 -10.35 -9.81
N GLY A 70 7.64 -9.25 -9.12
CA GLY A 70 7.68 -9.26 -7.65
C GLY A 70 6.35 -9.66 -7.04
N PHE A 71 5.22 -9.17 -7.56
CA PHE A 71 3.90 -9.61 -7.13
C PHE A 71 3.62 -11.09 -7.46
N GLU A 72 4.05 -11.57 -8.63
CA GLU A 72 3.88 -12.96 -9.03
C GLU A 72 4.64 -13.92 -8.10
N GLU A 73 5.90 -13.62 -7.81
CA GLU A 73 6.75 -14.39 -6.89
C GLU A 73 6.21 -14.40 -5.45
N ASN A 74 5.58 -13.30 -5.02
CA ASN A 74 5.03 -13.15 -3.68
C ASN A 74 3.51 -13.38 -3.62
N LYS A 75 2.92 -13.97 -4.66
CA LYS A 75 1.47 -14.17 -4.78
C LYS A 75 0.85 -14.88 -3.58
N LYS A 76 1.55 -15.86 -3.00
CA LYS A 76 1.10 -16.59 -1.81
C LYS A 76 0.87 -15.69 -0.58
N GLN A 77 1.68 -14.63 -0.40
CA GLN A 77 1.53 -13.66 0.68
C GLN A 77 0.20 -12.90 0.58
N PHE A 78 -0.26 -12.64 -0.64
CA PHE A 78 -1.49 -11.88 -0.88
C PHE A 78 -2.73 -12.77 -1.00
N GLN A 79 -2.55 -14.06 -1.30
CA GLN A 79 -3.62 -15.03 -1.56
C GLN A 79 -3.91 -16.00 -0.41
N SER A 80 -3.14 -15.98 0.68
CA SER A 80 -3.40 -16.84 1.84
C SER A 80 -4.83 -16.59 2.38
N ALA A 81 -5.71 -17.56 2.13
CA ALA A 81 -7.17 -17.49 2.28
C ALA A 81 -7.67 -17.52 3.74
N GLY A 82 -6.79 -17.38 4.74
CA GLY A 82 -7.12 -17.65 6.15
C GLY A 82 -7.44 -16.41 7.00
N ASN A 83 -6.98 -15.21 6.63
CA ASN A 83 -7.11 -14.04 7.48
C ASN A 83 -8.03 -13.01 6.85
N LYS A 84 -9.14 -12.69 7.53
CA LYS A 84 -9.99 -11.55 7.21
C LYS A 84 -9.11 -10.28 7.16
N LYS A 85 -8.85 -9.76 5.95
CA LYS A 85 -8.04 -8.54 5.76
C LYS A 85 -8.74 -7.29 6.30
N PHE A 86 -10.07 -7.35 6.38
CA PHE A 86 -10.90 -6.33 7.01
C PHE A 86 -11.64 -6.98 8.17
N VAL A 87 -11.49 -6.40 9.35
CA VAL A 87 -12.16 -6.84 10.58
C VAL A 87 -12.89 -5.63 11.16
N SER A 88 -14.11 -5.86 11.62
CA SER A 88 -14.91 -4.89 12.35
C SER A 88 -15.76 -5.65 13.38
N PHE A 89 -16.34 -4.94 14.32
CA PHE A 89 -17.27 -5.51 15.30
C PHE A 89 -18.70 -5.46 14.76
N LYS A 90 -19.58 -6.31 15.30
CA LYS A 90 -21.01 -6.33 14.93
C LYS A 90 -21.68 -4.97 15.15
N GLY A 91 -21.23 -4.20 16.15
CA GLY A 91 -21.69 -2.83 16.46
C GLY A 91 -20.91 -1.72 15.75
N GLY A 92 -20.01 -2.03 14.82
CA GLY A 92 -19.13 -1.05 14.18
C GLY A 92 -17.84 -0.78 14.97
N LEU A 93 -16.99 0.12 14.46
CA LEU A 93 -15.72 0.44 15.13
C LEU A 93 -15.91 1.20 16.45
N SER A 94 -17.05 1.85 16.69
CA SER A 94 -17.34 2.50 17.98
C SER A 94 -17.27 1.53 19.15
N THR A 95 -17.58 0.24 18.94
CA THR A 95 -17.50 -0.80 19.97
C THR A 95 -16.14 -0.86 20.68
N ILE A 96 -15.03 -0.58 19.97
CA ILE A 96 -13.71 -0.55 20.62
C ILE A 96 -13.52 0.70 21.49
N ILE A 97 -14.08 1.84 21.07
CA ILE A 97 -13.99 3.10 21.78
C ILE A 97 -14.83 3.04 23.06
N ASP A 98 -16.08 2.58 22.95
CA ASP A 98 -16.98 2.40 24.09
C ASP A 98 -16.34 1.48 25.15
N ARG A 99 -15.71 0.39 24.70
CA ARG A 99 -15.05 -0.55 25.62
C ARG A 99 -13.78 0.03 26.25
N LEU A 100 -13.02 0.86 25.53
CA LEU A 100 -11.87 1.55 26.10
C LEU A 100 -12.32 2.55 27.17
N GLU A 101 -13.40 3.30 26.93
CA GLU A 101 -13.99 4.24 27.89
C GLU A 101 -14.42 3.53 29.19
N GLU A 102 -15.15 2.42 29.10
CA GLU A 102 -15.55 1.62 30.27
C GLU A 102 -14.37 1.09 31.11
N MET A 103 -13.26 0.81 30.45
CA MET A 103 -12.07 0.21 31.07
C MET A 103 -11.12 1.25 31.66
N LEU A 104 -11.31 2.54 31.35
CA LEU A 104 -10.62 3.62 32.05
C LEU A 104 -11.16 3.69 33.47
N THR A 105 -10.48 3.05 34.41
CA THR A 105 -10.66 3.33 35.83
C THR A 105 -10.25 4.77 36.10
N GLU A 106 -10.99 5.49 36.95
CA GLU A 106 -10.70 6.87 37.34
C GLU A 106 -9.20 7.08 37.53
N THR A 107 -8.66 8.05 36.81
CA THR A 107 -7.30 8.50 37.03
C THR A 107 -7.29 9.15 38.42
N VAL A 108 -6.63 8.49 39.37
CA VAL A 108 -6.35 9.04 40.71
C VAL A 108 -5.62 10.37 40.58
#